data_AF-A0A971PAG0-F1
#
_entry.id   AF-A0A971PAG0-F1
#
_cell.length_a   1.000
_cell.length_b   1.000
_cell.length_c   1.000
_cell.angle_alpha   90.00
_cell.angle_beta   90.00
_cell.angle_gamma   90.00
#
_symmetry.space_group_name_H-M   'P 1'
#
loop_
_entity.id
_entity.type
_entity.pdbx_description
1 polymer ?
#
loop_
_entity_poly.entity_id
_entity_poly.type
_entity_poly.pdbx_seq_one_letter_code
_entity_poly.pdbx_strand_id
1 'polypeptide(L)'
;MEGLHDIPIHDVDLSKVSDGVYEGNYETFPVSVTVEVSVKNGEITEIRLIRHINGQGKEAESVIGEVVENQTLQVDTVSGATYSSKVILLAVEDALKKGLT
;
A
#
# COMPACT_ATOMS: atom_id res chain seq x y z
N MET A 1 5.90 13.94 -17.61
CA MET A 1 5.53 12.72 -16.87
C MET A 1 6.16 12.86 -15.52
N GLU A 2 5.36 13.09 -14.48
CA GLU A 2 5.84 12.98 -13.10
C GLU A 2 6.27 11.53 -12.88
N GLY A 3 7.51 11.32 -12.44
CA GLY A 3 7.98 9.98 -12.13
C GLY A 3 7.32 9.51 -10.84
N LEU A 4 7.19 8.19 -10.66
CA LEU A 4 6.76 7.59 -9.36
C LEU A 4 7.55 8.15 -8.16
N HIS A 5 8.74 8.70 -8.39
CA HIS A 5 9.54 9.34 -7.36
C HIS A 5 8.80 10.49 -6.66
N ASP A 6 8.05 11.28 -7.42
CA ASP A 6 7.44 12.53 -6.96
C ASP A 6 6.04 12.35 -6.37
N ILE A 7 5.50 11.13 -6.40
CA ILE A 7 4.17 10.82 -5.87
C ILE A 7 4.30 10.62 -4.37
N PRO A 8 3.77 11.54 -3.54
CA PRO A 8 3.78 11.39 -2.10
C PRO A 8 2.82 10.28 -1.68
N ILE A 9 3.25 9.46 -0.73
CA ILE A 9 2.40 8.50 -0.03
C ILE A 9 1.91 9.22 1.23
N HIS A 10 0.60 9.33 1.38
CA HIS A 10 0.01 9.97 2.56
C HIS A 10 -0.45 8.91 3.54
N ASP A 11 -0.14 9.13 4.81
CA ASP A 11 -0.80 8.37 5.87
C ASP A 11 -2.30 8.66 5.88
N VAL A 12 -3.06 7.62 6.22
CA VAL A 12 -4.50 7.68 6.38
C VAL A 12 -4.80 7.63 7.88
N ASP A 13 -5.64 8.56 8.34
CA ASP A 13 -6.13 8.54 9.72
C ASP A 13 -7.08 7.34 9.89
N LEU A 14 -6.54 6.22 10.39
CA LEU A 14 -7.26 4.96 10.53
C LEU A 14 -8.48 5.07 11.46
N SER A 15 -8.52 6.06 12.36
CA SER A 15 -9.69 6.31 13.21
C SER A 15 -10.92 6.79 12.42
N LYS A 16 -10.72 7.29 11.20
CA LYS A 16 -11.78 7.69 10.25
C LYS A 16 -12.11 6.61 9.24
N VAL A 17 -11.39 5.49 9.26
CA VAL A 17 -11.64 4.35 8.39
C VAL A 17 -12.60 3.42 9.11
N SER A 18 -13.75 3.14 8.50
CA SER A 18 -14.71 2.19 9.04
C SER A 18 -14.14 0.77 9.07
N ASP A 19 -14.67 -0.05 9.97
CA ASP A 19 -14.37 -1.48 9.99
C ASP A 19 -14.83 -2.13 8.68
N GLY A 20 -13.96 -2.91 8.06
CA GLY A 20 -14.24 -3.51 6.76
C GLY A 20 -13.04 -4.12 6.07
N VAL A 21 -13.28 -4.59 4.85
CA VAL A 21 -12.27 -5.12 3.95
C VAL A 21 -12.33 -4.32 2.65
N TYR A 22 -11.21 -3.75 2.26
CA TYR A 22 -11.12 -2.80 1.16
C TYR A 22 -10.08 -3.24 0.13
N GLU A 23 -10.51 -3.40 -1.12
CA GLU A 23 -9.58 -3.64 -2.21
C GLU A 23 -8.97 -2.33 -2.69
N GLY A 24 -7.66 -2.26 -2.82
CA GLY A 24 -6.92 -1.12 -3.35
C GLY A 24 -6.01 -1.53 -4.50
N ASN A 25 -5.79 -0.62 -5.44
CA ASN A 25 -4.91 -0.89 -6.58
C ASN A 25 -4.11 0.35 -6.97
N TYR A 26 -2.92 0.11 -7.51
CA TYR A 26 -2.11 1.15 -8.12
C TYR A 26 -1.28 0.58 -9.27
N GLU A 27 -1.18 1.32 -10.37
CA GLU A 27 -0.46 0.91 -11.57
C GLU A 27 0.40 2.03 -12.14
N THR A 28 1.65 1.70 -12.44
CA THR A 28 2.59 2.55 -13.16
C THR A 28 3.49 1.66 -14.01
N PHE A 29 3.35 1.70 -15.34
CA PHE A 29 4.04 0.75 -16.22
C PHE A 29 5.57 0.74 -15.97
N PRO A 30 6.21 -0.43 -15.75
CA PRO A 30 5.69 -1.80 -15.88
C PRO A 30 5.22 -2.46 -14.57
N VAL A 31 4.99 -1.70 -13.50
CA VAL A 31 4.63 -2.18 -12.15
C VAL A 31 3.13 -2.00 -11.88
N SER A 32 2.47 -3.01 -11.30
CA SER A 32 1.05 -2.97 -10.99
C SER A 32 0.75 -3.82 -9.77
N VAL A 33 0.04 -3.28 -8.79
CA VAL A 33 -0.29 -3.96 -7.52
C VAL A 33 -1.78 -3.85 -7.21
N THR A 34 -2.32 -4.95 -6.69
CA THR A 34 -3.66 -5.02 -6.08
C THR A 34 -3.53 -5.66 -4.70
N VAL A 35 -4.10 -5.01 -3.70
CA VAL A 35 -4.13 -5.45 -2.31
C VAL A 35 -5.55 -5.47 -1.78
N GLU A 36 -5.76 -6.24 -0.72
CA GLU A 36 -6.97 -6.22 0.08
C GLU A 36 -6.60 -5.93 1.53
N VAL A 37 -7.12 -4.84 2.09
CA VAL A 37 -6.77 -4.32 3.41
C VAL A 37 -7.96 -4.50 4.35
N SER A 38 -7.74 -5.19 5.47
CA SER A 38 -8.73 -5.39 6.52
C SER A 38 -8.50 -4.42 7.66
N VAL A 39 -9.52 -3.62 7.99
CA VAL A 39 -9.50 -2.64 9.09
C VAL A 39 -10.52 -3.03 10.14
N LYS A 40 -10.14 -2.94 11.41
CA LYS A 40 -11.01 -3.21 12.55
C LYS A 40 -10.61 -2.35 13.74
N ASN A 41 -11.58 -1.70 14.39
CA ASN A 41 -11.38 -0.82 15.53
C ASN A 41 -10.31 0.26 15.29
N GLY A 42 -10.22 0.79 14.06
CA GLY A 42 -9.21 1.78 13.69
C GLY A 42 -7.78 1.24 13.54
N GLU A 43 -7.62 -0.09 13.39
CA GLU A 43 -6.33 -0.75 13.14
C GLU A 43 -6.39 -1.58 11.85
N ILE A 44 -5.29 -1.59 11.09
CA ILE A 44 -5.05 -2.52 10.00
C ILE A 44 -4.74 -3.88 10.61
N THR A 45 -5.63 -4.85 10.37
CA THR A 45 -5.49 -6.21 10.92
C THR A 45 -4.84 -7.18 9.94
N GLU A 46 -4.97 -6.93 8.64
CA GLU A 46 -4.39 -7.75 7.60
C GLU A 46 -4.26 -6.95 6.30
N ILE A 47 -3.21 -7.21 5.53
CA ILE A 47 -3.08 -6.78 4.14
C ILE A 47 -2.73 -8.01 3.33
N ARG A 48 -3.61 -8.38 2.40
CA ARG A 48 -3.38 -9.46 1.44
C ARG A 48 -2.92 -8.90 0.10
N LEU A 49 -1.83 -9.44 -0.42
CA LEU A 49 -1.39 -9.13 -1.78
C LEU A 49 -2.15 -10.01 -2.77
N ILE A 50 -3.08 -9.41 -3.51
CA ILE A 50 -3.91 -10.11 -4.50
C ILE A 50 -3.13 -10.26 -5.81
N ARG A 51 -2.39 -9.23 -6.20
CA ARG A 51 -1.58 -9.21 -7.42
C ARG A 51 -0.39 -8.28 -7.27
N HIS A 52 0.75 -8.71 -7.79
CA HIS A 52 1.93 -7.87 -7.91
C HIS A 52 2.69 -8.22 -9.20
N ILE A 53 2.77 -7.23 -10.10
CA ILE A 53 3.70 -7.23 -11.23
C ILE A 53 4.79 -6.23 -10.90
N ASN A 54 6.02 -6.70 -10.76
CA ASN A 54 7.21 -5.92 -10.41
C ASN A 54 8.05 -5.50 -11.63
N GLY A 55 7.64 -5.88 -12.85
CA GLY A 55 8.37 -5.59 -14.09
C GLY A 55 9.78 -6.18 -14.07
N GLN A 56 10.80 -5.34 -14.22
CA GLN A 56 12.22 -5.73 -14.14
C GLN A 56 12.83 -5.52 -12.74
N GLY A 57 12.05 -5.02 -11.78
CA GLY A 57 12.50 -4.72 -10.41
C GLY A 57 12.45 -5.93 -9.49
N LYS A 58 12.87 -5.74 -8.23
CA LYS A 58 12.69 -6.74 -7.16
C LYS A 58 11.30 -6.63 -6.53
N GLU A 59 10.86 -7.73 -5.92
CA GLU A 59 9.68 -7.72 -5.06
C GLU A 59 9.91 -6.88 -3.78
N ALA A 60 8.84 -6.36 -3.21
CA ALA A 60 8.88 -5.49 -2.03
C ALA A 60 7.76 -5.84 -1.03
N GLU A 61 7.33 -7.10 -1.02
CA GLU A 61 6.17 -7.55 -0.24
C GLU A 61 6.40 -7.45 1.26
N SER A 62 7.67 -7.41 1.71
CA SER A 62 8.02 -7.22 3.12
C SER A 62 7.51 -5.89 3.70
N VAL A 63 7.34 -4.87 2.85
CA VAL A 63 6.78 -3.56 3.23
C VAL A 63 5.37 -3.72 3.83
N ILE A 64 4.62 -4.74 3.40
CA ILE A 64 3.29 -5.03 3.93
C ILE A 64 3.36 -5.35 5.43
N GLY A 65 4.35 -6.14 5.86
CA GLY A 65 4.55 -6.48 7.26
C GLY A 65 4.85 -5.25 8.10
N GLU A 66 5.71 -4.36 7.61
CA GLU A 66 6.04 -3.10 8.29
C GLU A 66 4.83 -2.17 8.44
N VAL A 67 3.95 -2.10 7.45
CA VAL A 67 2.71 -1.32 7.53
C VAL A 67 1.77 -1.87 8.59
N VAL A 68 1.58 -3.19 8.63
CA VAL A 68 0.71 -3.83 9.64
C VAL A 68 1.31 -3.70 11.04
N GLU A 69 2.63 -3.81 11.19
CA GLU A 69 3.29 -3.67 12.50
C GLU A 69 3.24 -2.23 13.01
N ASN A 70 3.55 -1.25 12.16
CA ASN A 70 3.68 0.14 12.58
C ASN A 70 2.40 0.97 12.43
N GLN A 71 1.36 0.42 11.77
CA GLN A 71 0.08 1.09 11.51
C GLN A 71 0.25 2.43 10.77
N THR A 72 1.25 2.52 9.88
CA THR A 72 1.57 3.70 9.06
C THR A 72 2.03 3.27 7.66
N LEU A 73 1.84 4.14 6.67
CA LEU A 73 2.37 3.98 5.32
C LEU A 73 3.74 4.65 5.15
N GLN A 74 4.23 5.39 6.16
CA GLN A 74 5.57 6.00 6.19
C GLN A 74 6.64 4.98 6.63
N VAL A 75 6.77 3.89 5.86
CA VAL A 75 7.76 2.85 6.08
C VAL A 75 8.89 2.94 5.06
N ASP A 76 10.05 2.36 5.38
CA ASP A 76 11.20 2.41 4.50
C ASP A 76 11.00 1.53 3.26
N THR A 77 11.46 2.01 2.11
CA THR A 77 11.42 1.20 0.89
C THR A 77 12.51 0.13 0.89
N VAL A 78 12.22 -1.02 0.31
CA VAL A 78 13.20 -2.10 0.16
C VAL A 78 14.29 -1.72 -0.84
N SER A 79 15.55 -1.90 -0.44
CA SER A 79 16.72 -1.58 -1.28
C SER A 79 16.71 -2.35 -2.61
N GLY A 80 16.70 -1.61 -3.71
CA GLY A 80 16.60 -2.17 -5.07
C GLY A 80 15.19 -2.55 -5.51
N ALA A 81 14.17 -2.25 -4.69
CA ALA A 81 12.76 -2.48 -4.96
C ALA A 81 11.91 -1.21 -4.69
N THR A 82 12.48 -0.02 -4.82
CA THR A 82 11.83 1.26 -4.48
C THR A 82 10.51 1.47 -5.22
N TYR A 83 10.46 1.13 -6.52
CA TYR A 83 9.23 1.26 -7.31
C TYR A 83 8.13 0.32 -6.81
N SER A 84 8.43 -0.97 -6.63
CA SER A 84 7.49 -1.93 -6.06
C SER A 84 7.04 -1.54 -4.66
N SER A 85 7.96 -1.07 -3.80
CA SER A 85 7.63 -0.60 -2.44
C SER A 85 6.59 0.52 -2.49
N LYS A 86 6.84 1.55 -3.32
CA LYS A 86 5.93 2.69 -3.46
C LYS A 86 4.58 2.30 -4.04
N VAL A 87 4.55 1.44 -5.06
CA VAL A 87 3.29 1.01 -5.69
C VAL A 87 2.45 0.16 -4.73
N ILE A 88 3.07 -0.68 -3.89
CA ILE A 88 2.38 -1.39 -2.81
C ILE A 88 1.76 -0.38 -1.83
N LEU A 89 2.54 0.59 -1.34
CA LEU A 89 2.05 1.58 -0.38
C LEU A 89 0.92 2.45 -0.95
N LEU A 90 1.00 2.84 -2.21
CA LEU A 90 -0.05 3.59 -2.91
C LEU A 90 -1.32 2.74 -3.09
N ALA A 91 -1.19 1.44 -3.35
CA ALA A 91 -2.33 0.54 -3.41
C ALA A 91 -3.00 0.35 -2.04
N VAL A 92 -2.22 0.32 -0.94
CA VAL A 92 -2.75 0.30 0.43
C VAL A 92 -3.44 1.64 0.76
N GLU A 93 -2.84 2.78 0.39
CA GLU A 93 -3.45 4.11 0.53
C GLU A 93 -4.81 4.17 -0.19
N ASP A 94 -4.89 3.66 -1.43
CA ASP A 94 -6.13 3.58 -2.21
C ASP A 94 -7.20 2.72 -1.51
N ALA A 95 -6.81 1.57 -0.94
CA ALA A 95 -7.73 0.72 -0.18
C ALA A 95 -8.29 1.46 1.04
N LEU A 96 -7.42 2.04 1.87
CA LEU A 96 -7.82 2.73 3.10
C LEU A 96 -8.73 3.94 2.82
N LYS A 97 -8.46 4.68 1.74
CA LYS A 97 -9.30 5.82 1.32
C LYS A 97 -10.74 5.42 1.00
N LYS A 98 -11.00 4.18 0.58
CA LYS A 98 -12.36 3.68 0.30
C LYS A 98 -13.18 3.41 1.56
N GLY A 99 -12.51 3.25 2.70
CA GLY A 99 -13.16 3.08 4.00
C GLY A 99 -13.33 4.37 4.79
N LEU A 100 -12.87 5.52 4.28
CA LEU A 100 -13.01 6.81 4.96
C LEU A 100 -14.48 7.22 5.09
N THR A 101 -14.80 7.79 6.24
CA THR A 101 -16.13 8.33 6.60
C THR A 101 -16.10 9.79 7.01
#